data_AF-A0AA96MZS0-F1
#
_entry.id   AF-A0AA96MZS0-F1
#
_cell.length_a   1.000
_cell.length_b   1.000
_cell.length_c   1.000
_cell.angle_alpha   90.00
_cell.angle_beta   90.00
_cell.angle_gamma   90.00
#
_symmetry.space_group_name_H-M   'P 1'
#
loop_
_entity.id
_entity.type
_entity.pdbx_description
1 polymer ?
#
loop_
_entity_poly.entity_id
_entity_poly.type
_entity_poly.pdbx_seq_one_letter_code
_entity_poly.pdbx_strand_id
1 'polypeptide(L)'
;MSTLSENAKQELFRALEGKQSVAFVVNGKLVSVEIDENEKDLNELPHYDLAKEIEEDSELKDSLTRYLNSPNMKRYSGTELKEKRRERRS
;
A
#
# COMPACT_ATOMS: atom_id res chain seq x y z
N MET A 1 13.42 3.08 15.45
CA MET A 1 12.25 3.78 14.87
C MET A 1 11.46 4.35 16.03
N SER A 2 11.54 5.65 16.29
CA SER A 2 10.74 6.31 17.32
C SER A 2 9.30 6.44 16.82
N THR A 3 8.40 5.64 17.37
CA THR A 3 6.96 5.74 17.09
C THR A 3 6.43 7.09 17.57
N LEU A 4 5.72 7.84 16.71
CA LEU A 4 5.00 9.05 17.13
C LEU A 4 4.06 8.71 18.29
N SER A 5 3.98 9.59 19.29
CA SER A 5 3.01 9.44 20.38
C SER A 5 1.58 9.52 19.83
N GLU A 6 0.64 8.84 20.49
CA GLU A 6 -0.77 8.86 20.08
C GLU A 6 -1.37 10.27 20.06
N ASN A 7 -0.92 11.16 20.96
CA ASN A 7 -1.32 12.57 20.94
C ASN A 7 -0.85 13.28 19.66
N ALA A 8 0.39 13.04 19.24
CA ALA A 8 0.90 13.65 18.01
C ALA A 8 0.16 13.12 16.77
N LYS A 9 -0.26 11.85 16.77
CA LYS A 9 -1.10 11.31 15.70
C LYS A 9 -2.48 11.97 15.66
N GLN A 10 -3.12 12.18 16.81
CA GLN A 10 -4.43 12.83 16.88
C GLN A 10 -4.37 14.30 16.46
N GLU A 11 -3.32 15.03 16.83
CA GLU A 11 -3.11 16.41 16.39
C GLU A 11 -2.89 16.50 14.88
N LEU A 12 -2.12 15.57 14.30
CA LEU A 12 -1.94 15.48 12.85
C LEU A 12 -3.25 15.13 12.13
N PHE A 13 -4.03 14.20 12.68
CA PHE A 13 -5.32 13.81 12.13
C PHE A 13 -6.31 14.98 12.13
N ARG A 14 -6.38 15.76 13.21
CA ARG A 14 -7.19 16.98 13.29
C ARG A 14 -6.69 18.11 12.39
N ALA A 15 -5.37 18.24 12.23
CA ALA A 15 -4.81 19.22 11.29
C ALA A 15 -5.14 18.88 9.83
N LEU A 16 -5.32 17.60 9.53
CA LEU A 16 -5.73 17.05 8.24
C LEU A 16 -7.25 16.98 8.05
N GLU A 17 -8.07 17.16 9.10
CA GLU A 17 -9.54 17.20 8.98
C GLU A 17 -9.95 18.38 8.06
N GLY A 18 -10.31 18.04 6.82
CA GLY A 18 -10.75 18.98 5.79
C GLY A 18 -9.65 19.54 4.88
N LYS A 19 -8.39 19.06 4.97
CA LYS A 19 -7.28 19.50 4.10
C LYS A 19 -6.61 18.32 3.41
N GLN A 20 -6.40 18.42 2.09
CA GLN A 20 -5.75 17.38 1.28
C GLN A 20 -4.24 17.22 1.61
N SER A 21 -3.60 18.26 2.14
CA SER A 21 -2.20 18.23 2.54
C SER A 21 -1.91 19.20 3.68
N VAL A 22 -0.92 18.86 4.51
CA VAL A 22 -0.40 19.70 5.60
C VAL A 22 1.12 19.58 5.67
N ALA A 23 1.79 20.72 5.86
CA ALA A 23 3.23 20.79 6.09
C ALA A 23 3.54 21.41 7.47
N PHE A 24 4.49 20.83 8.19
CA PHE A 24 4.93 21.31 9.51
C PHE A 24 6.43 21.03 9.73
N VAL A 25 7.02 21.68 10.72
CA VAL A 25 8.45 21.57 11.03
C VAL A 25 8.64 20.74 12.31
N VAL A 26 9.43 19.66 12.23
CA VAL A 26 9.82 18.85 13.38
C VAL A 26 11.34 18.79 13.47
N ASN A 27 11.91 19.20 14.61
CA ASN A 27 13.36 19.24 14.83
C ASN A 27 14.14 19.96 13.71
N GLY A 28 13.60 21.07 13.21
CA GLY A 28 14.21 21.87 12.13
C GLY A 28 14.09 21.24 10.73
N LYS A 29 13.37 20.13 10.57
CA LYS A 29 13.09 19.48 9.28
C LYS A 29 11.66 19.74 8.85
N LEU A 30 11.46 20.15 7.60
CA LEU A 30 10.15 20.27 6.98
C LEU A 30 9.61 18.88 6.68
N VAL A 31 8.39 18.60 7.15
CA VAL A 31 7.66 17.36 6.92
C VAL A 31 6.34 17.73 6.25
N SER A 32 6.09 17.18 5.06
CA SER A 32 4.79 17.26 4.39
C SER A 32 4.06 15.92 4.49
N VAL A 33 2.76 15.99 4.72
CA VAL A 33 1.85 14.85 4.72
C VAL A 33 0.75 15.16 3.71
N GLU A 34 0.59 14.27 2.74
CA GLU A 34 -0.41 14.34 1.67
C GLU A 34 -1.30 13.10 1.80
N ILE A 35 -2.61 13.29 1.67
CA ILE A 35 -3.55 12.18 1.61
C ILE A 35 -3.59 11.72 0.15
N ASP A 36 -3.09 10.53 -0.12
CA ASP A 36 -3.22 9.92 -1.44
C ASP A 36 -4.67 9.44 -1.62
N GLU A 37 -5.45 10.20 -2.39
CA GLU A 37 -6.86 9.90 -2.67
C GLU A 37 -7.00 8.56 -3.43
N ASN A 38 -5.93 8.03 -4.01
CA ASN A 38 -5.97 6.73 -4.71
C ASN A 38 -6.10 5.53 -3.76
N GLU A 39 -5.86 5.67 -2.45
CA GLU A 39 -6.08 4.58 -1.48
C GLU A 39 -7.50 4.53 -0.91
N LYS A 40 -8.33 5.57 -1.11
CA LYS A 40 -9.73 5.57 -0.64
C LYS A 40 -10.63 4.67 -1.48
N ASP A 41 -10.37 4.54 -2.78
CA ASP A 41 -11.28 3.85 -3.70
C ASP A 41 -11.24 2.32 -3.64
N LEU A 42 -10.19 1.72 -3.05
CA LEU A 42 -10.05 0.26 -3.03
C LEU A 42 -10.87 -0.42 -1.92
N ASN A 43 -11.19 0.28 -0.84
CA ASN A 43 -11.92 -0.30 0.30
C ASN A 43 -13.42 0.08 0.32
N GLU A 44 -13.88 0.95 -0.59
CA GLU A 44 -15.25 1.48 -0.61
C GLU A 44 -16.14 0.96 -1.77
N LEU A 45 -15.70 -0.04 -2.55
CA LEU A 45 -16.54 -0.65 -3.59
C LEU A 45 -17.19 -1.95 -3.06
N PRO A 46 -18.40 -1.90 -2.46
CA PRO A 46 -19.14 -3.10 -2.01
C PRO A 46 -19.53 -4.05 -3.16
N HIS A 47 -19.23 -3.69 -4.41
CA HIS A 47 -19.52 -4.45 -5.62
C HIS A 47 -18.31 -4.60 -6.56
N TYR A 48 -17.08 -4.48 -6.05
CA TYR A 48 -15.91 -4.78 -6.86
C TYR A 48 -15.79 -6.29 -7.09
N ASP A 49 -16.29 -6.75 -8.23
CA ASP A 49 -16.15 -8.13 -8.65
C ASP A 49 -14.79 -8.32 -9.33
N LEU A 50 -13.81 -8.77 -8.54
CA LEU A 50 -12.47 -9.12 -9.01
C LEU A 50 -12.49 -10.13 -10.17
N ALA A 51 -13.47 -11.04 -10.19
CA ALA A 51 -13.57 -12.00 -11.29
C ALA A 51 -13.92 -11.28 -12.60
N LYS A 52 -14.81 -10.29 -12.52
CA LYS A 52 -15.20 -9.46 -13.66
C LYS A 52 -14.05 -8.59 -14.17
N GLU A 53 -13.27 -7.96 -13.28
CA GLU A 53 -12.07 -7.20 -13.68
C GLU A 53 -11.08 -8.08 -14.43
N ILE A 54 -10.80 -9.28 -13.92
CA ILE A 54 -9.88 -10.24 -14.56
C ILE A 54 -10.41 -10.69 -15.92
N GLU A 55 -11.73 -10.76 -16.12
CA GLU A 55 -12.31 -11.11 -17.42
C GLU A 55 -12.29 -9.94 -18.42
N GLU A 56 -12.51 -8.71 -17.95
CA GLU A 56 -12.58 -7.49 -18.76
C GLU A 56 -11.20 -6.93 -19.12
N ASP A 57 -10.20 -7.08 -18.25
CA ASP A 57 -8.81 -6.70 -18.52
C ASP A 57 -8.03 -7.88 -19.14
N SER A 58 -7.85 -7.81 -20.46
CA SER A 58 -7.09 -8.81 -21.22
C SER A 58 -5.61 -8.89 -20.83
N GLU A 59 -4.97 -7.78 -20.46
CA GLU A 59 -3.55 -7.78 -20.09
C GLU A 59 -3.36 -8.45 -18.73
N LEU A 60 -4.23 -8.13 -17.78
CA LEU A 60 -4.27 -8.78 -16.46
C LEU A 60 -4.53 -10.28 -16.59
N LYS A 61 -5.52 -10.67 -17.40
CA LYS A 61 -5.86 -12.06 -17.68
C LYS A 61 -4.69 -12.85 -18.25
N ASP A 62 -4.01 -12.28 -19.24
CA ASP A 62 -2.84 -12.90 -19.87
C ASP A 62 -1.68 -13.03 -18.89
N SER A 63 -1.43 -11.99 -18.10
CA SER A 63 -0.39 -12.00 -17.06
C SER A 63 -0.63 -13.09 -16.02
N LEU A 64 -1.85 -13.17 -15.48
CA LEU A 64 -2.26 -14.20 -14.52
C LEU A 64 -2.21 -15.61 -15.13
N THR A 65 -2.65 -15.75 -16.37
CA THR A 65 -2.62 -17.04 -17.08
C THR A 65 -1.17 -17.49 -17.30
N ARG A 66 -0.26 -16.59 -17.69
CA ARG A 66 1.18 -16.90 -17.79
C ARG A 66 1.77 -17.29 -16.45
N TYR A 67 1.41 -16.59 -15.37
CA TYR A 67 1.85 -16.93 -14.01
C TYR A 67 1.41 -18.34 -13.60
N LEU A 68 0.14 -18.68 -13.85
CA LEU A 68 -0.43 -19.99 -13.51
C LEU A 68 0.19 -21.12 -14.34
N ASN A 69 0.38 -20.88 -15.64
CA ASN A 69 0.91 -21.84 -16.60
C ASN A 69 2.45 -21.92 -16.65
N SER A 70 3.15 -21.19 -15.79
CA SER A 70 4.62 -21.24 -15.70
C SER A 70 5.04 -22.17 -14.57
N PRO A 71 5.23 -23.49 -14.83
CA PRO A 71 5.66 -24.46 -13.80
C PRO A 71 7.07 -24.16 -13.26
N ASN A 72 7.87 -23.44 -14.05
CA ASN A 72 9.25 -23.08 -13.70
C ASN A 72 9.34 -21.79 -12.88
N MET A 73 8.23 -21.06 -12.70
CA MET A 73 8.27 -19.80 -11.96
C MET A 73 8.35 -20.10 -10.47
N LYS A 74 9.39 -19.58 -9.80
CA LYS A 74 9.57 -19.81 -8.38
C LYS A 74 8.52 -19.02 -7.59
N ARG A 75 7.59 -19.77 -6.99
CA ARG A 75 6.55 -19.23 -6.11
C ARG A 75 7.15 -19.09 -4.72
N TYR A 76 6.97 -17.93 -4.12
CA TYR A 76 7.38 -17.68 -2.74
C TYR A 76 6.15 -17.43 -1.90
N SER A 77 6.08 -18.13 -0.78
CA SER A 77 5.15 -17.84 0.29
C SER A 77 5.50 -16.49 0.95
N GLY A 78 4.51 -15.90 1.63
CA GLY A 78 4.72 -14.66 2.39
C GLY A 78 5.79 -14.82 3.48
N THR A 79 5.96 -16.02 4.03
CA THR A 79 7.02 -16.33 5.00
C THR A 79 8.40 -16.34 4.34
N GLU A 80 8.56 -16.98 3.19
CA GLU A 80 9.84 -16.99 2.46
C GLU A 80 10.26 -15.58 2.01
N LEU A 81 9.30 -14.74 1.60
CA LEU A 81 9.58 -13.34 1.26
C LEU A 81 10.02 -12.52 2.48
N LYS A 82 9.44 -12.78 3.65
CA LYS A 82 9.85 -12.14 4.92
C LYS A 82 11.24 -12.57 5.34
N GLU A 83 11.58 -13.85 5.20
CA GLU A 83 12.89 -14.40 5.52
C GLU A 83 13.98 -13.83 4.60
N LYS A 84 13.77 -13.84 3.28
CA LYS A 84 14.70 -13.22 2.33
C LYS A 84 14.96 -11.74 2.58
N ARG A 85 13.93 -11.00 3.03
CA ARG A 85 14.07 -9.59 3.42
C ARG A 85 14.95 -9.42 4.66
N ARG A 86 14.93 -10.38 5.59
CA ARG A 86 15.79 -10.37 6.78
C ARG A 86 17.23 -10.74 6.44
N GLU A 87 17.44 -11.75 5.59
CA GLU A 87 18.77 -12.14 5.11
C GLU A 87 19.51 -10.97 4.45
N ARG A 88 18.83 -10.15 3.65
CA ARG A 88 19.43 -8.98 2.98
C ARG A 88 19.80 -7.81 3.90
N ARG A 89 19.37 -7.84 5.17
CA ARG A 89 19.66 -6.79 6.16
C ARG A 89 20.70 -7.24 7.18
N SER A 90 21.21 -8.46 7.04
CA SER A 90 22.29 -9.06 7.86
C SER A 90 23.62 -8.80 7.17
#